data_AF-A0A067NGP0-F1
#
_entry.id   AF-A0A067NGP0-F1
#
_cell.length_a   1.000
_cell.length_b   1.000
_cell.length_c   1.000
_cell.angle_alpha   90.00
_cell.angle_beta   90.00
_cell.angle_gamma   90.00
#
_symmetry.space_group_name_H-M   'P 1'
#
loop_
_entity.id
_entity.type
_entity.pdbx_description
1 polymer ?
#
loop_
_entity_poly.entity_id
_entity_poly.type
_entity_poly.pdbx_seq_one_letter_code
_entity_poly.pdbx_strand_id
1 'polypeptide(L)'
;MTELPPEIHIAIIEEFDVDVDDDRKTILALLLVSRYWNSLALPKLYREITMHLLSSRFISHNIQRLRCLLRNIDNNAGLQFTTSFVLKAQTHAFDINPDDNLSDIMGRLISFFFNIRRLGLWMDKPSVNVRSLQSLPSSAPLTHLTLNNCSLSVDDLRQFLSAHPTLQWLALYSSKRSESSQDIQLPASALPHLLYLAMSIFEVVSFDKPLPSLVCLEIRSMTSTCISLDQIATMRQAAPCFNSIVACSLVNFPFVNISSALHHFPSLKYLRLQSFLDESFDYNILSATKLTYLLCYAWRGEANLVAPKVFESVKTMTVVDVGMPGSTRARMYNGEIQYPIYHRAGNWNAWWEEAERAVEFVNRLSVRSDEDRRKLRLLSSAT
;
A
#
# COMPACT_ATOMS: atom_id res chain seq x y z
N MET A 1 -13.27 32.52 -24.61
CA MET A 1 -13.19 31.31 -23.75
C MET A 1 -14.10 31.35 -22.53
N THR A 2 -14.81 32.45 -22.24
CA THR A 2 -15.81 32.53 -21.14
C THR A 2 -17.15 31.84 -21.44
N GLU A 3 -17.28 31.13 -22.56
CA GLU A 3 -18.54 30.56 -23.04
C GLU A 3 -18.71 29.06 -22.73
N LEU A 4 -17.67 28.39 -22.24
CA LEU A 4 -17.78 26.97 -21.86
C LEU A 4 -18.33 26.82 -20.44
N PRO A 5 -19.17 25.80 -20.18
CA PRO A 5 -19.65 25.48 -18.84
C PRO A 5 -18.49 25.18 -17.87
N PRO A 6 -18.62 25.52 -16.57
CA PRO A 6 -17.59 25.25 -15.56
C PRO A 6 -17.12 23.80 -15.50
N GLU A 7 -18.01 22.85 -15.75
CA GLU A 7 -17.73 21.42 -15.76
C GLU A 7 -16.70 21.06 -16.84
N ILE A 8 -16.76 21.74 -17.99
CA ILE A 8 -15.79 21.54 -19.08
C ILE A 8 -14.42 22.08 -18.68
N HIS A 9 -14.36 23.24 -18.02
CA HIS A 9 -13.09 23.78 -17.51
C HIS A 9 -12.47 22.89 -16.43
N ILE A 10 -13.29 22.33 -15.54
CA ILE A 10 -12.85 21.35 -14.54
C ILE A 10 -12.29 20.11 -15.23
N ALA A 11 -13.02 19.55 -16.20
CA ALA A 11 -12.56 18.38 -16.95
C ALA A 11 -11.20 18.65 -17.62
N ILE A 12 -11.02 19.79 -18.28
CA ILE A 12 -9.74 20.19 -18.88
C ILE A 12 -8.63 20.24 -17.84
N ILE A 13 -8.88 20.83 -16.66
CA ILE A 13 -7.87 20.91 -15.59
C ILE A 13 -7.53 19.54 -15.03
N GLU A 14 -8.50 18.64 -14.96
CA GLU A 14 -8.30 17.29 -14.44
C GLU A 14 -7.43 16.41 -15.37
N GLU A 15 -7.41 16.70 -16.67
CA GLU A 15 -6.56 15.99 -17.64
C GLU A 15 -5.06 16.31 -17.46
N PHE A 16 -4.71 17.46 -16.86
CA PHE A 16 -3.30 17.78 -16.60
C PHE A 16 -2.72 16.92 -15.48
N ASP A 17 -1.54 16.37 -15.72
CA ASP A 17 -0.77 15.62 -14.73
C ASP A 17 0.19 16.54 -13.98
N VAL A 18 -0.02 16.73 -12.67
CA VAL A 18 0.84 17.59 -11.83
C VAL A 18 2.26 17.08 -11.69
N ASP A 19 2.51 15.80 -11.99
CA ASP A 19 3.84 15.19 -11.98
C ASP A 19 4.59 15.39 -13.30
N VAL A 20 3.92 15.86 -14.36
CA VAL A 20 4.55 16.23 -15.63
C VAL A 20 4.90 17.72 -15.61
N ASP A 21 6.18 18.05 -15.81
CA ASP A 21 6.69 19.43 -15.62
C ASP A 21 5.95 20.49 -16.46
N ASP A 22 5.60 20.19 -17.70
CA ASP A 22 4.93 21.16 -18.59
C ASP A 22 3.45 21.35 -18.23
N ASP A 23 2.76 20.28 -17.88
CA ASP A 23 1.39 20.32 -17.34
C ASP A 23 1.36 21.11 -16.03
N ARG A 24 2.30 20.84 -15.13
CA ARG A 24 2.44 21.58 -13.88
C ARG A 24 2.70 23.07 -14.08
N LYS A 25 3.59 23.44 -15.02
CA LYS A 25 3.81 24.86 -15.38
C LYS A 25 2.53 25.50 -15.91
N THR A 26 1.76 24.76 -16.71
CA THR A 26 0.48 25.21 -17.26
C THR A 26 -0.52 25.46 -16.14
N ILE A 27 -0.69 24.52 -15.21
CA ILE A 27 -1.58 24.68 -14.05
C ILE A 27 -1.12 25.86 -13.17
N LEU A 28 0.18 26.04 -12.95
CA LEU A 28 0.73 27.18 -12.20
C LEU A 28 0.45 28.51 -12.92
N ALA A 29 0.54 28.56 -14.24
CA ALA A 29 0.21 29.75 -15.03
C ALA A 29 -1.28 30.10 -14.91
N LEU A 30 -2.17 29.09 -14.89
CA LEU A 30 -3.62 29.30 -14.71
C LEU A 30 -3.95 30.02 -13.39
N LEU A 31 -3.15 29.85 -12.34
CA LEU A 31 -3.33 30.58 -11.08
C LEU A 31 -3.22 32.10 -11.24
N LEU A 32 -2.52 32.59 -12.27
CA LEU A 32 -2.23 33.99 -12.52
C LEU A 32 -3.18 34.62 -13.56
N VAL A 33 -3.97 33.82 -14.28
CA VAL A 33 -4.84 34.32 -15.36
C VAL A 33 -6.04 35.09 -14.79
N SER A 34 -6.76 34.50 -13.84
CA SER A 34 -7.95 35.13 -13.21
C SER A 34 -8.29 34.44 -11.89
N ARG A 35 -9.16 35.08 -11.08
CA ARG A 35 -9.72 34.45 -9.87
C ARG A 35 -10.49 33.16 -10.17
N TYR A 36 -11.17 33.09 -11.31
CA TYR A 36 -11.91 31.91 -11.73
C TYR A 36 -10.96 30.73 -11.97
N TRP A 37 -9.97 30.90 -12.85
CA TRP A 37 -8.96 29.87 -13.13
C TRP A 37 -8.15 29.49 -11.88
N ASN A 38 -7.84 30.46 -11.02
CA ASN A 38 -7.21 30.20 -9.73
C ASN A 38 -8.03 29.23 -8.87
N SER A 39 -9.35 29.46 -8.74
CA SER A 39 -10.24 28.60 -7.95
C SER A 39 -10.36 27.17 -8.48
N LEU A 40 -10.15 26.96 -9.79
CA LEU A 40 -10.21 25.63 -10.40
C LEU A 40 -8.85 24.91 -10.37
N ALA A 41 -7.75 25.63 -10.59
CA ALA A 41 -6.40 25.06 -10.66
C ALA A 41 -5.81 24.78 -9.27
N LEU A 42 -6.15 25.60 -8.26
CA LEU A 42 -5.59 25.47 -6.92
C LEU A 42 -5.90 24.12 -6.25
N PRO A 43 -7.16 23.60 -6.30
CA PRO A 43 -7.46 22.25 -5.78
C PRO A 43 -6.63 21.16 -6.44
N LYS A 44 -6.40 21.22 -7.75
CA LYS A 44 -5.61 20.22 -8.49
C LYS A 44 -4.16 20.17 -8.00
N LEU A 45 -3.53 21.32 -7.75
CA LEU A 45 -2.15 21.41 -7.25
C LEU A 45 -1.98 20.92 -5.81
N TYR A 46 -3.01 21.08 -4.98
CA TYR A 46 -2.96 20.75 -3.55
C TYR A 46 -3.57 19.39 -3.20
N ARG A 47 -4.33 18.76 -4.10
CA ARG A 47 -5.07 17.52 -3.83
C ARG A 47 -4.18 16.43 -3.27
N GLU A 48 -3.02 16.23 -3.87
CA GLU A 48 -2.03 15.22 -3.50
C GLU A 48 -0.66 15.85 -3.34
N ILE A 49 -0.16 15.87 -2.10
CA ILE A 49 1.15 16.44 -1.78
C ILE A 49 2.08 15.30 -1.40
N THR A 50 3.11 15.07 -2.21
CA THR A 50 4.18 14.13 -1.89
C THR A 50 5.51 14.88 -1.73
N MET A 51 6.20 14.64 -0.63
CA MET A 51 7.48 15.25 -0.32
C MET A 51 8.54 14.17 -0.12
N HIS A 52 9.66 14.32 -0.84
CA HIS A 52 10.77 13.39 -0.84
C HIS A 52 12.02 14.04 -0.24
N LEU A 53 12.41 13.61 0.96
CA LEU A 53 13.68 13.93 1.61
C LEU A 53 14.62 12.74 1.45
N LEU A 54 14.96 12.39 0.20
CA LEU A 54 15.65 11.14 -0.16
C LEU A 54 17.17 11.29 -0.43
N SER A 55 17.68 12.53 -0.57
CA SER A 55 19.07 12.76 -1.00
C SER A 55 19.67 13.96 -0.28
N SER A 56 20.85 13.79 0.31
CA SER A 56 21.63 14.81 1.03
C SER A 56 21.72 16.14 0.29
N ARG A 57 21.87 16.10 -1.03
CA ARG A 57 21.94 17.30 -1.89
C ARG A 57 20.67 18.14 -1.94
N PHE A 58 19.51 17.54 -1.64
CA PHE A 58 18.20 18.19 -1.74
C PHE A 58 17.45 18.24 -0.40
N ILE A 59 17.99 17.65 0.68
CA ILE A 59 17.38 17.67 2.01
C ILE A 59 17.18 19.12 2.47
N SER A 60 18.22 19.95 2.44
CA SER A 60 18.14 21.35 2.88
C SER A 60 17.09 22.14 2.08
N HIS A 61 17.05 21.94 0.76
CA HIS A 61 16.05 22.58 -0.11
C HIS A 61 14.62 22.11 0.20
N ASN A 62 14.38 20.82 0.37
CA ASN A 62 13.04 20.30 0.63
C ASN A 62 12.57 20.57 2.07
N ILE A 63 13.47 20.57 3.05
CA ILE A 63 13.19 21.07 4.41
C ILE A 63 12.87 22.56 4.36
N GLN A 64 13.60 23.35 3.57
CA GLN A 64 13.26 24.76 3.38
C GLN A 64 11.89 24.94 2.73
N ARG A 65 11.51 24.10 1.76
CA ARG A 65 10.15 24.11 1.18
C ARG A 65 9.08 23.77 2.23
N LEU A 66 9.31 22.78 3.09
CA LEU A 66 8.45 22.47 4.24
C LEU A 66 8.34 23.68 5.19
N ARG A 67 9.46 24.32 5.52
CA ARG A 67 9.49 25.53 6.36
C ARG A 67 8.76 26.70 5.70
N CYS A 68 8.89 26.90 4.40
CA CYS A 68 8.17 27.91 3.64
C CYS A 68 6.66 27.64 3.64
N LEU A 69 6.26 26.37 3.46
CA LEU A 69 4.87 25.96 3.58
C LEU A 69 4.33 26.26 4.97
N LEU A 70 5.09 25.92 6.01
CA LEU A 70 4.73 26.14 7.41
C LEU A 70 4.64 27.62 7.78
N ARG A 71 5.59 28.45 7.30
CA ARG A 71 5.62 29.89 7.61
C ARG A 71 4.38 30.61 7.12
N ASN A 72 3.79 30.17 6.01
CA ASN A 72 2.61 30.78 5.42
C ASN A 72 1.34 29.93 5.61
N ILE A 73 1.36 28.99 6.56
CA ILE A 73 0.33 27.96 6.68
C ILE A 73 -1.07 28.54 6.92
N ASP A 74 -1.17 29.56 7.77
CA ASP A 74 -2.43 30.23 8.10
C ASP A 74 -3.05 30.95 6.89
N ASN A 75 -2.20 31.40 5.95
CA ASN A 75 -2.62 32.11 4.74
C ASN A 75 -2.70 31.20 3.52
N ASN A 76 -2.38 29.90 3.67
CA ASN A 76 -2.39 28.96 2.57
C ASN A 76 -3.76 28.31 2.40
N ALA A 77 -4.65 29.03 1.72
CA ALA A 77 -5.98 28.53 1.35
C ALA A 77 -5.96 27.26 0.48
N GLY A 78 -4.81 26.87 -0.07
CA GLY A 78 -4.67 25.62 -0.83
C GLY A 78 -4.76 24.37 0.06
N LEU A 79 -4.30 24.45 1.32
CA LEU A 79 -4.16 23.29 2.19
C LEU A 79 -5.49 22.60 2.51
N GLN A 80 -6.59 23.35 2.53
CA GLN A 80 -7.93 22.79 2.71
C GLN A 80 -8.31 21.80 1.59
N PHE A 81 -7.70 21.87 0.40
CA PHE A 81 -7.96 20.93 -0.70
C PHE A 81 -7.11 19.66 -0.61
N THR A 82 -6.19 19.57 0.37
CA THR A 82 -5.30 18.42 0.52
C THR A 82 -6.10 17.20 0.98
N THR A 83 -6.15 16.18 0.13
CA THR A 83 -6.82 14.90 0.44
C THR A 83 -5.81 13.77 0.64
N SER A 84 -4.60 13.91 0.12
CA SER A 84 -3.50 12.97 0.26
C SER A 84 -2.21 13.70 0.59
N PHE A 85 -1.53 13.27 1.65
CA PHE A 85 -0.23 13.80 2.05
C PHE A 85 0.72 12.65 2.33
N VAL A 86 1.89 12.68 1.68
CA VAL A 86 2.95 11.69 1.89
C VAL A 86 4.28 12.40 2.11
N LEU A 87 4.94 12.09 3.22
CA LEU A 87 6.32 12.49 3.48
C LEU A 87 7.20 11.24 3.49
N LYS A 88 8.20 11.20 2.59
CA LYS A 88 9.23 10.17 2.52
C LYS A 88 10.58 10.77 2.87
N ALA A 89 11.03 10.58 4.10
CA ALA A 89 12.35 10.95 4.55
C ALA A 89 13.25 9.72 4.65
N GLN A 90 13.99 9.45 3.57
CA GLN A 90 15.03 8.44 3.57
C GLN A 90 16.38 9.15 3.56
N THR A 91 16.94 9.30 4.75
CA THR A 91 18.21 10.02 4.93
C THR A 91 19.26 9.02 5.34
N HIS A 92 20.33 8.90 4.55
CA HIS A 92 21.56 8.30 5.05
C HIS A 92 21.95 8.95 6.37
N ALA A 93 22.51 8.16 7.28
CA ALA A 93 22.45 8.32 8.73
C ALA A 93 22.99 9.63 9.35
N PHE A 94 23.39 10.63 8.57
CA PHE A 94 24.19 11.78 9.00
C PHE A 94 23.68 13.18 8.58
N ASP A 95 22.60 13.34 7.81
CA ASP A 95 22.31 14.64 7.15
C ASP A 95 21.05 15.41 7.62
N ILE A 96 20.26 14.91 8.56
CA ILE A 96 19.21 15.74 9.20
C ILE A 96 19.88 16.44 10.38
N ASN A 97 19.94 17.77 10.33
CA ASN A 97 20.41 18.52 11.49
C ASN A 97 19.43 18.23 12.65
N PRO A 98 19.89 17.82 13.85
CA PRO A 98 19.02 17.68 15.02
C PRO A 98 18.12 18.90 15.28
N ASP A 99 18.54 20.10 14.82
CA ASP A 99 17.75 21.34 14.90
C ASP A 99 16.55 21.38 13.93
N ASP A 100 16.45 20.48 12.95
CA ASP A 100 15.39 20.54 11.93
C ASP A 100 14.00 20.16 12.47
N ASN A 101 13.91 19.67 13.72
CA ASN A 101 12.69 19.35 14.49
C ASN A 101 11.49 18.96 13.61
N LEU A 102 11.67 17.93 12.79
CA LEU A 102 10.67 17.49 11.82
C LEU A 102 9.34 17.14 12.50
N SER A 103 9.37 16.65 13.74
CA SER A 103 8.17 16.35 14.52
C SER A 103 7.30 17.59 14.76
N ASP A 104 7.89 18.73 15.12
CA ASP A 104 7.15 19.98 15.34
C ASP A 104 6.59 20.53 14.03
N ILE A 105 7.41 20.54 12.98
CA ILE A 105 6.97 20.94 11.63
C ILE A 105 5.77 20.10 11.20
N MET A 106 5.85 18.78 11.39
CA MET A 106 4.78 17.87 11.03
C MET A 106 3.53 18.05 11.89
N GLY A 107 3.67 18.22 13.21
CA GLY A 107 2.52 18.44 14.09
C GLY A 107 1.73 19.69 13.69
N ARG A 108 2.45 20.78 13.42
CA ARG A 108 1.84 22.02 12.93
C ARG A 108 1.27 21.90 11.53
N LEU A 109 1.88 21.13 10.62
CA LEU A 109 1.35 20.95 9.27
C LEU A 109 0.05 20.13 9.30
N ILE A 110 0.04 19.06 10.09
CA ILE A 110 -1.08 18.12 10.22
C ILE A 110 -2.35 18.81 10.76
N SER A 111 -2.23 19.84 11.60
CA SER A 111 -3.40 20.56 12.11
C SER A 111 -4.22 21.31 11.06
N PHE A 112 -3.69 21.51 9.85
CA PHE A 112 -4.39 22.18 8.75
C PHE A 112 -5.00 21.21 7.73
N PHE A 113 -4.86 19.91 7.94
CA PHE A 113 -5.32 18.86 7.04
C PHE A 113 -6.77 18.42 7.32
N PHE A 114 -7.70 19.37 7.28
CA PHE A 114 -9.13 19.13 7.60
C PHE A 114 -9.83 18.14 6.68
N ASN A 115 -9.42 18.06 5.40
CA ASN A 115 -10.04 17.18 4.40
C ASN A 115 -9.17 15.97 4.04
N ILE A 116 -8.15 15.66 4.86
CA ILE A 116 -7.23 14.58 4.56
C ILE A 116 -7.94 13.23 4.64
N ARG A 117 -7.74 12.43 3.59
CA ARG A 117 -8.20 11.06 3.51
C ARG A 117 -7.03 10.09 3.64
N ARG A 118 -5.84 10.49 3.18
CA ARG A 118 -4.66 9.63 3.10
C ARG A 118 -3.44 10.32 3.69
N LEU A 119 -2.86 9.72 4.72
CA LEU A 119 -1.67 10.25 5.39
C LEU A 119 -0.58 9.17 5.43
N GLY A 120 0.57 9.47 4.84
CA GLY A 120 1.73 8.59 4.81
C GLY A 120 2.98 9.26 5.34
N LEU A 121 3.59 8.69 6.37
CA LEU A 121 4.87 9.13 6.93
C LEU A 121 5.87 7.98 6.82
N TRP A 122 6.92 8.16 6.02
CA TRP A 122 7.95 7.17 5.81
C TRP A 122 9.29 7.75 6.24
N MET A 123 9.87 7.21 7.29
CA MET A 123 11.12 7.69 7.85
C MET A 123 12.17 6.58 7.83
N ASP A 124 13.45 6.92 7.71
CA ASP A 124 14.54 5.96 7.95
C ASP A 124 14.85 5.83 9.45
N LYS A 125 14.66 6.91 10.20
CA LYS A 125 14.83 6.98 11.66
C LYS A 125 13.58 7.56 12.30
N PRO A 126 13.26 7.22 13.56
CA PRO A 126 12.12 7.78 14.30
C PRO A 126 12.33 9.26 14.63
N SER A 127 12.14 10.11 13.63
CA SER A 127 12.28 11.58 13.68
C SER A 127 10.94 12.30 13.85
N VAL A 128 9.83 11.62 13.60
CA VAL A 128 8.47 12.12 13.83
C VAL A 128 7.84 11.33 14.97
N ASN A 129 7.41 12.06 16.00
CA ASN A 129 6.66 11.52 17.12
C ASN A 129 5.18 11.39 16.72
N VAL A 130 4.57 10.25 17.03
CA VAL A 130 3.15 9.98 16.78
C VAL A 130 2.22 10.94 17.53
N ARG A 131 2.69 11.60 18.59
CA ARG A 131 1.97 12.73 19.19
C ARG A 131 1.67 13.85 18.19
N SER A 132 2.50 14.04 17.16
CA SER A 132 2.21 14.99 16.08
C SER A 132 0.95 14.62 15.28
N LEU A 133 0.52 13.34 15.30
CA LEU A 133 -0.74 12.92 14.69
C LEU A 133 -1.96 13.39 15.50
N GLN A 134 -1.82 13.61 16.82
CA GLN A 134 -2.92 14.11 17.66
C GLN A 134 -3.35 15.52 17.28
N SER A 135 -2.53 16.25 16.53
CA SER A 135 -2.88 17.55 15.95
C SER A 135 -3.87 17.42 14.79
N LEU A 136 -4.10 16.22 14.24
CA LEU A 136 -5.07 16.02 13.17
C LEU A 136 -6.49 16.26 13.72
N PRO A 137 -7.31 17.10 13.06
CA PRO A 137 -8.69 17.32 13.47
C PRO A 137 -9.46 15.99 13.46
N SER A 138 -10.19 15.67 14.53
CA SER A 138 -11.01 14.45 14.61
C SER A 138 -12.15 14.41 13.59
N SER A 139 -12.51 15.56 12.99
CA SER A 139 -13.46 15.65 11.88
C SER A 139 -12.86 15.26 10.53
N ALA A 140 -11.54 15.07 10.43
CA ALA A 140 -10.90 14.70 9.19
C ALA A 140 -11.35 13.31 8.73
N PRO A 141 -11.78 13.14 7.46
CA PRO A 141 -12.28 11.87 6.94
C PRO A 141 -11.14 10.90 6.60
N LEU A 142 -10.27 10.62 7.57
CA LEU A 142 -9.08 9.81 7.39
C LEU A 142 -9.49 8.36 7.10
N THR A 143 -9.08 7.86 5.93
CA THR A 143 -9.36 6.48 5.47
C THR A 143 -8.08 5.67 5.36
N HIS A 144 -6.92 6.30 5.13
CA HIS A 144 -5.63 5.63 4.97
C HIS A 144 -4.58 6.26 5.87
N LEU A 145 -3.93 5.43 6.67
CA LEU A 145 -2.78 5.79 7.49
C LEU A 145 -1.62 4.85 7.19
N THR A 146 -0.45 5.41 6.91
CA THR A 146 0.81 4.65 6.81
C THR A 146 1.89 5.33 7.62
N LEU A 147 2.47 4.59 8.57
CA LEU A 147 3.54 5.03 9.44
C LEU A 147 4.70 4.04 9.30
N ASN A 148 5.84 4.50 8.78
CA ASN A 148 7.06 3.71 8.68
C ASN A 148 8.19 4.38 9.47
N ASN A 149 8.73 3.65 10.43
CA ASN A 149 9.72 4.05 11.41
C ASN A 149 9.39 5.37 12.13
N CYS A 150 8.14 5.59 12.50
CA CYS A 150 7.76 6.69 13.38
C CYS A 150 7.97 6.31 14.85
N SER A 151 8.23 7.28 15.73
CA SER A 151 8.26 7.02 17.17
C SER A 151 6.83 6.82 17.66
N LEU A 152 6.48 5.59 18.02
CA LEU A 152 5.13 5.15 18.37
C LEU A 152 5.04 4.89 19.88
N SER A 153 4.37 5.78 20.60
CA SER A 153 3.80 5.42 21.90
C SER A 153 2.50 4.64 21.66
N VAL A 154 2.37 3.49 22.32
CA VAL A 154 1.20 2.61 22.17
C VAL A 154 -0.09 3.32 22.55
N ASP A 155 -0.07 4.10 23.63
CA ASP A 155 -1.24 4.83 24.11
C ASP A 155 -1.65 5.95 23.16
N ASP A 156 -0.67 6.70 22.64
CA ASP A 156 -0.91 7.79 21.69
C ASP A 156 -1.50 7.23 20.39
N LEU A 157 -0.99 6.10 19.90
CA LEU A 157 -1.54 5.43 18.72
C LEU A 157 -2.96 4.93 18.96
N ARG A 158 -3.23 4.29 20.11
CA ARG A 158 -4.56 3.78 20.46
C ARG A 158 -5.60 4.90 20.50
N GLN A 159 -5.26 6.02 21.14
CA GLN A 159 -6.12 7.20 21.22
C GLN A 159 -6.38 7.78 19.83
N PHE A 160 -5.33 7.90 19.01
CA PHE A 160 -5.45 8.40 17.64
C PHE A 160 -6.38 7.53 16.78
N LEU A 161 -6.20 6.21 16.80
CA LEU A 161 -7.02 5.28 16.03
C LEU A 161 -8.48 5.29 16.49
N SER A 162 -8.72 5.40 17.81
CA SER A 162 -10.08 5.51 18.35
C SER A 162 -10.80 6.79 17.91
N ALA A 163 -10.06 7.87 17.63
CA ALA A 163 -10.62 9.12 17.14
C ALA A 163 -10.96 9.11 15.64
N HIS A 164 -10.49 8.11 14.88
CA HIS A 164 -10.64 8.04 13.42
C HIS A 164 -11.27 6.69 12.97
N PRO A 165 -12.55 6.43 13.31
CA PRO A 165 -13.21 5.15 13.02
C PRO A 165 -13.46 4.89 11.52
N THR A 166 -13.27 5.90 10.67
CA THR A 166 -13.40 5.81 9.20
C THR A 166 -12.21 5.13 8.53
N LEU A 167 -11.16 4.78 9.28
CA LEU A 167 -9.96 4.12 8.74
C LEU A 167 -10.30 2.78 8.09
N GLN A 168 -9.89 2.66 6.82
CA GLN A 168 -10.00 1.46 5.99
C GLN A 168 -8.63 0.82 5.73
N TRP A 169 -7.55 1.60 5.81
CA TRP A 169 -6.19 1.17 5.56
C TRP A 169 -5.27 1.62 6.68
N LEU A 170 -4.61 0.66 7.33
CA LEU A 170 -3.62 0.91 8.37
C LEU A 170 -2.33 0.17 8.05
N ALA A 171 -1.22 0.88 7.93
CA ALA A 171 0.10 0.30 7.75
C ALA A 171 1.07 0.84 8.79
N LEU A 172 1.61 -0.05 9.62
CA LEU A 172 2.54 0.24 10.69
C LEU A 172 3.82 -0.55 10.45
N TYR A 173 4.90 0.14 10.10
CA TYR A 173 6.20 -0.48 9.86
C TYR A 173 7.18 0.06 10.91
N SER A 174 7.28 -0.59 12.08
CA SER A 174 8.24 -0.19 13.11
C SER A 174 9.54 -0.99 13.00
N SER A 175 10.69 -0.36 12.73
CA SER A 175 12.00 -1.04 12.70
C SER A 175 12.56 -1.42 14.07
N LYS A 176 12.01 -0.89 15.17
CA LYS A 176 12.53 -1.16 16.52
C LYS A 176 11.54 -1.97 17.33
N ARG A 177 12.02 -3.08 17.87
CA ARG A 177 11.41 -3.76 19.02
C ARG A 177 11.50 -2.76 20.17
N SER A 178 10.39 -2.14 20.54
CA SER A 178 10.34 -1.38 21.79
C SER A 178 10.70 -2.36 22.91
N GLU A 179 11.79 -2.10 23.64
CA GLU A 179 12.20 -2.92 24.80
C GLU A 179 11.11 -2.96 25.89
N SER A 180 10.15 -2.03 25.83
CA SER A 180 8.86 -2.08 26.52
C SER A 180 7.77 -2.53 25.55
N SER A 181 7.78 -3.80 25.15
CA SER A 181 6.70 -4.43 24.39
C SER A 181 5.46 -4.58 25.27
N GLN A 182 4.79 -3.46 25.56
CA GLN A 182 3.41 -3.46 26.00
C GLN A 182 2.56 -3.72 24.75
N ASP A 183 1.75 -4.76 24.81
CA ASP A 183 0.86 -5.17 23.72
C ASP A 183 -0.01 -3.99 23.28
N ILE A 184 -0.06 -3.72 21.97
CA ILE A 184 -0.92 -2.68 21.41
C ILE A 184 -2.36 -3.21 21.41
N GLN A 185 -2.98 -3.38 22.58
CA GLN A 185 -4.36 -3.82 22.63
C GLN A 185 -5.24 -2.73 22.01
N LEU A 186 -5.63 -2.95 20.75
CA LEU A 186 -6.60 -2.14 20.05
C LEU A 186 -7.98 -2.72 20.37
N PRO A 187 -8.93 -1.90 20.84
CA PRO A 187 -10.30 -2.37 20.95
C PRO A 187 -10.78 -2.83 19.58
N ALA A 188 -11.35 -4.02 19.47
CA ALA A 188 -11.90 -4.54 18.21
C ALA A 188 -12.92 -3.59 17.56
N SER A 189 -13.58 -2.75 18.36
CA SER A 189 -14.53 -1.73 17.92
C SER A 189 -13.89 -0.44 17.40
N ALA A 190 -12.57 -0.23 17.57
CA ALA A 190 -11.92 1.01 17.19
C ALA A 190 -11.82 1.19 15.66
N LEU A 191 -11.76 0.08 14.92
CA LEU A 191 -11.52 0.08 13.47
C LEU A 191 -12.57 -0.78 12.72
N PRO A 192 -13.86 -0.42 12.79
CA PRO A 192 -14.95 -1.26 12.27
C PRO A 192 -14.93 -1.41 10.75
N HIS A 193 -14.28 -0.50 10.03
CA HIS A 193 -14.22 -0.47 8.56
C HIS A 193 -12.85 -0.87 7.99
N LEU A 194 -11.95 -1.42 8.82
CA LEU A 194 -10.60 -1.75 8.38
C LEU A 194 -10.61 -2.89 7.35
N LEU A 195 -10.14 -2.59 6.14
CA LEU A 195 -10.02 -3.53 5.02
C LEU A 195 -8.58 -4.03 4.86
N TYR A 196 -7.60 -3.19 5.21
CA TYR A 196 -6.17 -3.48 5.08
C TYR A 196 -5.40 -3.21 6.36
N LEU A 197 -4.52 -4.14 6.70
CA LEU A 197 -3.64 -4.05 7.84
C LEU A 197 -2.23 -4.52 7.47
N ALA A 198 -1.23 -3.65 7.61
CA ALA A 198 0.17 -4.01 7.52
C ALA A 198 0.88 -3.81 8.86
N MET A 199 1.66 -4.79 9.29
CA MET A 199 2.40 -4.73 10.55
C MET A 199 3.61 -5.66 10.57
N SER A 200 4.43 -5.49 11.61
CA SER A 200 5.46 -6.47 11.96
C SER A 200 4.82 -7.75 12.50
N ILE A 201 5.44 -8.90 12.26
CA ILE A 201 5.01 -10.19 12.84
C ILE A 201 4.86 -10.15 14.37
N PHE A 202 5.66 -9.33 15.05
CA PHE A 202 5.62 -9.20 16.51
C PHE A 202 4.39 -8.43 17.01
N GLU A 203 3.77 -7.61 16.18
CA GLU A 203 2.61 -6.79 16.55
C GLU A 203 1.30 -7.57 16.36
N VAL A 204 1.34 -8.71 15.68
CA VAL A 204 0.17 -9.54 15.36
C VAL A 204 -0.51 -10.08 16.63
N VAL A 205 0.24 -10.35 17.71
CA VAL A 205 -0.34 -10.77 19.02
C VAL A 205 -1.22 -9.72 19.68
N SER A 206 -1.12 -8.47 19.23
CA SER A 206 -1.83 -7.35 19.86
C SER A 206 -3.34 -7.35 19.56
N PHE A 207 -3.80 -8.25 18.69
CA PHE A 207 -5.20 -8.45 18.36
C PHE A 207 -5.72 -9.70 19.06
N ASP A 208 -6.60 -9.50 20.04
CA ASP A 208 -7.24 -10.55 20.83
C ASP A 208 -8.62 -10.95 20.29
N LYS A 209 -9.11 -10.21 19.29
CA LYS A 209 -10.45 -10.33 18.72
C LYS A 209 -10.41 -10.31 17.19
N PRO A 210 -11.36 -11.02 16.53
CA PRO A 210 -11.48 -10.97 15.08
C PRO A 210 -11.75 -9.56 14.53
N LEU A 211 -11.15 -9.28 13.38
CA LEU A 211 -11.41 -8.08 12.59
C LEU A 211 -12.25 -8.47 11.36
N PRO A 212 -13.60 -8.48 11.46
CA PRO A 212 -14.45 -9.10 10.46
C PRO A 212 -14.42 -8.40 9.09
N SER A 213 -14.15 -7.09 9.07
CA SER A 213 -14.04 -6.30 7.84
C SER A 213 -12.70 -6.48 7.13
N LEU A 214 -11.70 -7.08 7.80
CA LEU A 214 -10.35 -7.16 7.28
C LEU A 214 -10.27 -8.15 6.12
N VAL A 215 -9.84 -7.64 4.95
CA VAL A 215 -9.73 -8.40 3.70
C VAL A 215 -8.28 -8.77 3.42
N CYS A 216 -7.35 -7.84 3.70
CA CYS A 216 -5.95 -7.99 3.38
C CYS A 216 -5.04 -7.78 4.60
N LEU A 217 -4.13 -8.74 4.83
CA LEU A 217 -3.12 -8.70 5.87
C LEU A 217 -1.71 -8.72 5.26
N GLU A 218 -0.92 -7.70 5.55
CA GLU A 218 0.51 -7.68 5.26
C GLU A 218 1.31 -7.92 6.54
N ILE A 219 2.13 -8.95 6.53
CA ILE A 219 3.02 -9.28 7.63
C ILE A 219 4.45 -9.09 7.16
N ARG A 220 5.21 -8.29 7.91
CA ARG A 220 6.63 -8.05 7.65
C ARG A 220 7.48 -8.75 8.70
N SER A 221 8.45 -9.53 8.23
CA SER A 221 9.56 -9.99 9.05
C SER A 221 10.71 -8.98 9.02
N MET A 222 11.34 -8.75 10.18
CA MET A 222 12.54 -7.93 10.28
C MET A 222 13.79 -8.67 9.78
N THR A 223 13.78 -10.00 9.86
CA THR A 223 14.88 -10.87 9.46
C THR A 223 14.51 -11.62 8.19
N SER A 224 15.36 -11.51 7.17
CA SER A 224 15.17 -12.20 5.88
C SER A 224 15.65 -13.65 5.89
N THR A 225 16.42 -14.05 6.90
CA THR A 225 17.16 -15.32 6.89
C THR A 225 16.46 -16.45 7.63
N CYS A 226 15.73 -16.17 8.72
CA CYS A 226 14.92 -17.16 9.41
C CYS A 226 13.76 -16.51 10.16
N ILE A 227 12.67 -17.27 10.29
CA ILE A 227 11.58 -16.98 11.22
C ILE A 227 11.87 -17.79 12.48
N SER A 228 11.88 -17.15 13.65
CA SER A 228 12.08 -17.87 14.91
C SER A 228 10.85 -18.72 15.26
N LEU A 229 11.03 -19.77 16.07
CA LEU A 229 9.91 -20.56 16.58
C LEU A 229 8.88 -19.68 17.31
N ASP A 230 9.35 -18.64 18.02
CA ASP A 230 8.50 -17.67 18.71
C ASP A 230 7.60 -16.91 17.73
N GLN A 231 8.14 -16.50 16.58
CA GLN A 231 7.36 -15.80 15.56
C GLN A 231 6.27 -16.71 14.95
N ILE A 232 6.57 -18.00 14.73
CA ILE A 232 5.57 -18.98 14.29
C ILE A 232 4.50 -19.17 15.37
N ALA A 233 4.89 -19.27 16.64
CA ALA A 233 3.97 -19.38 17.76
C ALA A 233 3.04 -18.14 17.87
N THR A 234 3.61 -16.94 17.73
CA THR A 234 2.88 -15.67 17.65
C THR A 234 1.83 -15.68 16.54
N MET A 235 2.21 -16.07 15.33
CA MET A 235 1.26 -16.15 14.21
C MET A 235 0.15 -17.15 14.47
N ARG A 236 0.48 -18.33 15.02
CA ARG A 236 -0.50 -19.35 15.37
C ARG A 236 -1.49 -18.87 16.42
N GLN A 237 -1.02 -18.13 17.44
CA GLN A 237 -1.86 -17.61 18.49
C GLN A 237 -2.86 -16.57 17.96
N ALA A 238 -2.42 -15.72 17.03
CA ALA A 238 -3.25 -14.65 16.48
C ALA A 238 -4.08 -15.08 15.24
N ALA A 239 -3.82 -16.26 14.69
CA ALA A 239 -4.53 -16.84 13.55
C ALA A 239 -6.07 -16.72 13.64
N PRO A 240 -6.73 -16.99 14.79
CA PRO A 240 -8.18 -16.89 14.88
C PRO A 240 -8.73 -15.49 14.58
N CYS A 241 -7.93 -14.44 14.75
CA CYS A 241 -8.31 -13.07 14.48
C CYS A 241 -8.38 -12.74 12.98
N PHE A 242 -7.81 -13.60 12.13
CA PHE A 242 -7.57 -13.36 10.70
C PHE A 242 -8.20 -14.43 9.78
N ASN A 243 -9.17 -15.20 10.28
CA ASN A 243 -9.83 -16.26 9.50
C ASN A 243 -10.56 -15.74 8.23
N SER A 244 -10.94 -14.47 8.20
CA SER A 244 -11.63 -13.82 7.08
C SER A 244 -10.69 -13.32 5.97
N ILE A 245 -9.37 -13.38 6.16
CA ILE A 245 -8.40 -12.83 5.22
C ILE A 245 -8.48 -13.52 3.87
N VAL A 246 -8.66 -12.73 2.81
CA VAL A 246 -8.70 -13.17 1.41
C VAL A 246 -7.37 -12.89 0.71
N ALA A 247 -6.63 -11.88 1.15
CA ALA A 247 -5.33 -11.51 0.59
C ALA A 247 -4.24 -11.41 1.66
N CYS A 248 -3.07 -11.99 1.40
CA CYS A 248 -1.95 -11.93 2.32
C CYS A 248 -0.67 -11.49 1.60
N SER A 249 0.07 -10.57 2.20
CA SER A 249 1.38 -10.12 1.74
C SER A 249 2.42 -10.50 2.80
N LEU A 250 3.36 -11.36 2.44
CA LEU A 250 4.45 -11.80 3.32
C LEU A 250 5.75 -11.13 2.86
N VAL A 251 6.24 -10.19 3.67
CA VAL A 251 7.42 -9.38 3.36
C VAL A 251 8.62 -9.87 4.16
N ASN A 252 9.70 -10.24 3.46
CA ASN A 252 10.90 -10.85 4.03
C ASN A 252 10.66 -12.21 4.74
N PHE A 253 9.68 -12.99 4.26
CA PHE A 253 9.40 -14.33 4.80
C PHE A 253 10.17 -15.40 4.01
N PRO A 254 11.00 -16.24 4.64
CA PRO A 254 11.62 -17.39 3.98
C PRO A 254 10.57 -18.34 3.41
N PHE A 255 10.72 -18.73 2.14
CA PHE A 255 9.72 -19.55 1.44
C PHE A 255 9.41 -20.86 2.16
N VAL A 256 10.45 -21.52 2.67
CA VAL A 256 10.37 -22.79 3.41
C VAL A 256 9.43 -22.78 4.63
N ASN A 257 9.17 -21.60 5.21
CA ASN A 257 8.33 -21.45 6.40
C ASN A 257 6.90 -20.98 6.08
N ILE A 258 6.59 -20.72 4.81
CA ILE A 258 5.31 -20.15 4.40
C ILE A 258 4.14 -21.09 4.73
N SER A 259 4.28 -22.40 4.59
CA SER A 259 3.20 -23.35 4.89
C SER A 259 2.67 -23.18 6.31
N SER A 260 3.57 -23.05 7.29
CA SER A 260 3.20 -22.82 8.70
C SER A 260 2.40 -21.54 8.91
N ALA A 261 2.62 -20.52 8.08
CA ALA A 261 1.86 -19.28 8.09
C ALA A 261 0.51 -19.44 7.37
N LEU A 262 0.48 -20.04 6.19
CA LEU A 262 -0.71 -20.05 5.33
C LEU A 262 -1.83 -20.95 5.83
N HIS A 263 -1.53 -22.02 6.58
CA HIS A 263 -2.55 -22.88 7.18
C HIS A 263 -3.52 -22.12 8.10
N HIS A 264 -3.13 -20.94 8.56
CA HIS A 264 -3.93 -20.09 9.44
C HIS A 264 -4.92 -19.18 8.68
N PHE A 265 -4.90 -19.16 7.35
CA PHE A 265 -5.77 -18.31 6.53
C PHE A 265 -6.64 -19.17 5.59
N PRO A 266 -7.71 -19.81 6.11
CA PRO A 266 -8.51 -20.76 5.32
C PRO A 266 -9.25 -20.13 4.13
N SER A 267 -9.46 -18.81 4.16
CA SER A 267 -10.16 -18.04 3.13
C SER A 267 -9.21 -17.41 2.09
N LEU A 268 -7.91 -17.65 2.22
CA LEU A 268 -6.88 -16.99 1.42
C LEU A 268 -6.95 -17.39 -0.06
N LYS A 269 -7.05 -16.38 -0.93
CA LYS A 269 -7.08 -16.52 -2.40
C LYS A 269 -5.90 -15.86 -3.08
N TYR A 270 -5.41 -14.75 -2.52
CA TYR A 270 -4.37 -13.93 -3.13
C TYR A 270 -3.15 -13.88 -2.22
N LEU A 271 -1.99 -14.28 -2.74
CA LEU A 271 -0.74 -14.26 -2.01
C LEU A 271 0.29 -13.37 -2.70
N ARG A 272 0.93 -12.50 -1.94
CA ARG A 272 2.12 -11.76 -2.35
C ARG A 272 3.30 -12.19 -1.50
N LEU A 273 4.35 -12.66 -2.14
CA LEU A 273 5.61 -13.03 -1.50
C LEU A 273 6.69 -12.05 -1.94
N GLN A 274 7.18 -11.24 -1.01
CA GLN A 274 8.34 -10.39 -1.26
C GLN A 274 9.63 -11.13 -0.90
N SER A 275 9.79 -12.31 -1.51
CA SER A 275 10.95 -13.19 -1.38
C SER A 275 11.32 -13.72 -2.76
N PHE A 276 12.61 -13.92 -2.99
CA PHE A 276 13.09 -14.50 -4.24
C PHE A 276 12.83 -16.00 -4.24
N LEU A 277 12.08 -16.46 -5.24
CA LEU A 277 11.83 -17.86 -5.52
C LEU A 277 12.80 -18.32 -6.60
N ASP A 278 13.36 -19.50 -6.40
CA ASP A 278 14.21 -20.23 -7.32
C ASP A 278 13.56 -21.57 -7.71
N GLU A 279 14.15 -22.27 -8.67
CA GLU A 279 13.64 -23.55 -9.12
C GLU A 279 13.81 -24.69 -8.08
N SER A 280 14.68 -24.53 -7.09
CA SER A 280 15.04 -25.56 -6.13
C SER A 280 14.04 -25.69 -4.98
N PHE A 281 13.17 -24.69 -4.79
CA PHE A 281 12.15 -24.74 -3.75
C PHE A 281 11.15 -25.88 -3.94
N ASP A 282 10.71 -26.45 -2.82
CA ASP A 282 9.59 -27.37 -2.79
C ASP A 282 8.27 -26.58 -2.85
N TYR A 283 7.72 -26.45 -4.06
CA TYR A 283 6.45 -25.75 -4.29
C TYR A 283 5.23 -26.50 -3.75
N ASN A 284 5.36 -27.77 -3.39
CA ASN A 284 4.26 -28.56 -2.82
C ASN A 284 3.82 -28.02 -1.46
N ILE A 285 4.62 -27.20 -0.79
CA ILE A 285 4.22 -26.50 0.43
C ILE A 285 2.99 -25.58 0.22
N LEU A 286 2.71 -25.18 -1.03
CA LEU A 286 1.54 -24.39 -1.40
C LEU A 286 0.33 -25.25 -1.79
N SER A 287 0.49 -26.56 -1.98
CA SER A 287 -0.55 -27.45 -2.51
C SER A 287 -1.80 -27.56 -1.63
N ALA A 288 -1.65 -27.35 -0.31
CA ALA A 288 -2.75 -27.35 0.65
C ALA A 288 -3.58 -26.04 0.63
N THR A 289 -3.15 -25.03 -0.14
CA THR A 289 -3.82 -23.74 -0.22
C THR A 289 -4.85 -23.70 -1.35
N LYS A 290 -5.78 -22.75 -1.29
CA LYS A 290 -6.78 -22.48 -2.34
C LYS A 290 -6.47 -21.21 -3.12
N LEU A 291 -5.19 -20.92 -3.30
CA LEU A 291 -4.73 -19.69 -3.96
C LEU A 291 -5.16 -19.68 -5.42
N THR A 292 -5.65 -18.53 -5.87
CA THR A 292 -5.98 -18.25 -7.27
C THR A 292 -5.00 -17.26 -7.90
N TYR A 293 -4.28 -16.50 -7.08
CA TYR A 293 -3.27 -15.54 -7.51
C TYR A 293 -2.01 -15.62 -6.64
N LEU A 294 -0.84 -15.60 -7.28
CA LEU A 294 0.45 -15.44 -6.63
C LEU A 294 1.24 -14.29 -7.27
N LEU A 295 1.72 -13.34 -6.46
CA LEU A 295 2.79 -12.42 -6.84
C LEU A 295 4.06 -12.81 -6.11
N CYS A 296 5.12 -13.14 -6.83
CA CYS A 296 6.43 -13.48 -6.27
C CYS A 296 7.55 -12.74 -7.01
N TYR A 297 8.80 -12.92 -6.54
CA TYR A 297 9.99 -12.40 -7.22
C TYR A 297 10.91 -13.56 -7.59
N ALA A 298 11.62 -13.43 -8.70
CA ALA A 298 12.61 -14.41 -9.13
C ALA A 298 13.77 -13.72 -9.86
N TRP A 299 14.92 -14.38 -9.94
CA TRP A 299 15.98 -13.93 -10.82
C TRP A 299 15.56 -14.07 -12.29
N ARG A 300 16.11 -13.24 -13.17
CA ARG A 300 15.70 -13.18 -14.59
C ARG A 300 15.77 -14.55 -15.29
N GLY A 301 16.77 -15.38 -14.96
CA GLY A 301 16.92 -16.72 -15.54
C GLY A 301 15.88 -17.73 -15.05
N GLU A 302 15.27 -17.50 -13.89
CA GLU A 302 14.37 -18.43 -13.21
C GLU A 302 12.90 -18.03 -13.34
N ALA A 303 12.61 -16.79 -13.72
CA ALA A 303 11.25 -16.26 -13.76
C ALA A 303 10.29 -17.12 -14.61
N ASN A 304 10.78 -17.69 -15.71
CA ASN A 304 9.99 -18.57 -16.59
C ASN A 304 9.83 -20.01 -16.04
N LEU A 305 10.60 -20.39 -15.02
CA LEU A 305 10.57 -21.72 -14.39
C LEU A 305 9.66 -21.76 -13.16
N VAL A 306 9.48 -20.62 -12.48
CA VAL A 306 8.68 -20.52 -11.24
C VAL A 306 7.21 -20.81 -11.51
N ALA A 307 6.59 -20.13 -12.48
CA ALA A 307 5.14 -20.25 -12.66
C ALA A 307 4.68 -21.66 -13.06
N PRO A 308 5.33 -22.39 -14.00
CA PRO A 308 4.95 -23.78 -14.29
C PRO A 308 4.91 -24.67 -13.06
N LYS A 309 5.93 -24.58 -12.17
CA LYS A 309 5.97 -25.35 -10.92
C LYS A 309 4.83 -24.96 -9.98
N VAL A 310 4.52 -23.67 -9.87
CA VAL A 310 3.39 -23.20 -9.06
C VAL A 310 2.05 -23.73 -9.60
N PHE A 311 1.83 -23.70 -10.92
CA PHE A 311 0.62 -24.24 -11.54
C PHE A 311 0.50 -25.75 -11.36
N GLU A 312 1.61 -26.48 -11.39
CA GLU A 312 1.63 -27.93 -11.11
C GLU A 312 1.29 -28.23 -9.64
N SER A 313 1.86 -27.47 -8.70
CA SER A 313 1.65 -27.69 -7.27
C SER A 313 0.30 -27.18 -6.74
N VAL A 314 -0.26 -26.11 -7.32
CA VAL A 314 -1.47 -25.44 -6.80
C VAL A 314 -2.59 -25.49 -7.84
N LYS A 315 -3.46 -26.49 -7.72
CA LYS A 315 -4.53 -26.77 -8.70
C LYS A 315 -5.55 -25.63 -8.89
N THR A 316 -5.71 -24.75 -7.89
CA THR A 316 -6.62 -23.61 -7.96
C THR A 316 -5.98 -22.37 -8.57
N MET A 317 -4.66 -22.39 -8.83
CA MET A 317 -3.92 -21.23 -9.31
C MET A 317 -4.41 -20.81 -10.69
N THR A 318 -4.67 -19.52 -10.87
CA THR A 318 -5.12 -18.93 -12.14
C THR A 318 -4.08 -17.98 -12.72
N VAL A 319 -3.45 -17.17 -11.86
CA VAL A 319 -2.48 -16.14 -12.27
C VAL A 319 -1.23 -16.20 -11.38
N VAL A 320 -0.07 -16.20 -12.02
CA VAL A 320 1.22 -16.02 -11.34
C VAL A 320 1.93 -14.81 -11.95
N ASP A 321 2.12 -13.78 -11.13
CA ASP A 321 2.93 -12.62 -11.46
C ASP A 321 4.34 -12.79 -10.87
N VAL A 322 5.36 -12.71 -11.71
CA VAL A 322 6.77 -12.81 -11.31
C VAL A 322 7.48 -11.48 -11.53
N GLY A 323 7.85 -10.81 -10.45
CA GLY A 323 8.66 -9.61 -10.47
C GLY A 323 10.15 -9.93 -10.61
N MET A 324 10.84 -9.21 -11.47
CA MET A 324 12.30 -9.31 -11.63
C MET A 324 12.99 -8.03 -11.14
N PRO A 325 14.15 -8.12 -10.48
CA PRO A 325 14.93 -6.94 -10.08
C PRO A 325 15.22 -6.02 -11.27
N GLY A 326 14.91 -4.73 -11.12
CA GLY A 326 15.19 -3.72 -12.15
C GLY A 326 14.40 -3.87 -13.46
N SER A 327 13.32 -4.67 -13.48
CA SER A 327 12.53 -4.91 -14.69
C SER A 327 11.01 -4.89 -14.44
N THR A 328 10.25 -5.10 -15.52
CA THR A 328 8.79 -5.24 -15.52
C THR A 328 8.39 -6.61 -14.94
N ARG A 329 7.10 -6.76 -14.59
CA ARG A 329 6.56 -8.05 -14.13
C ARG A 329 6.22 -8.93 -15.33
N ALA A 330 6.51 -10.22 -15.22
CA ALA A 330 5.91 -11.26 -16.04
C ALA A 330 4.55 -11.61 -15.45
N ARG A 331 3.51 -11.72 -16.26
CA ARG A 331 2.27 -12.39 -15.85
C ARG A 331 2.10 -13.67 -16.61
N MET A 332 1.75 -14.72 -15.89
CA MET A 332 1.48 -16.02 -16.46
C MET A 332 0.09 -16.49 -16.06
N TYR A 333 -0.67 -16.98 -17.03
CA TYR A 333 -1.94 -17.67 -16.81
C TYR A 333 -2.06 -18.80 -17.84
N ASN A 334 -2.53 -19.98 -17.43
CA ASN A 334 -2.62 -21.17 -18.29
C ASN A 334 -1.32 -21.55 -19.04
N GLY A 335 -0.15 -21.22 -18.48
CA GLY A 335 1.16 -21.46 -19.12
C GLY A 335 1.53 -20.46 -20.22
N GLU A 336 0.66 -19.51 -20.57
CA GLU A 336 0.99 -18.41 -21.48
C GLU A 336 1.61 -17.25 -20.71
N ILE A 337 2.66 -16.66 -21.28
CA ILE A 337 3.41 -15.58 -20.67
C ILE A 337 3.06 -14.26 -21.35
N GLN A 338 2.57 -13.30 -20.58
CA GLN A 338 2.37 -11.92 -21.02
C GLN A 338 3.49 -11.01 -20.48
N TYR A 339 4.13 -10.28 -21.40
CA TYR A 339 5.12 -9.25 -21.11
C TYR A 339 4.83 -7.98 -21.92
N PRO A 340 5.15 -6.78 -21.39
CA PRO A 340 5.36 -6.42 -19.98
C PRO A 340 4.05 -5.99 -19.30
N ILE A 341 3.92 -6.23 -17.99
CA ILE A 341 2.89 -5.56 -17.19
C ILE A 341 3.50 -4.38 -16.45
N TYR A 342 3.00 -3.19 -16.77
CA TYR A 342 3.29 -1.97 -16.03
C TYR A 342 2.26 -1.79 -14.92
N HIS A 343 2.71 -1.85 -13.68
CA HIS A 343 1.94 -1.30 -12.56
C HIS A 343 2.29 0.17 -12.43
N ARG A 344 1.26 1.02 -12.31
CA ARG A 344 1.47 2.42 -11.93
C ARG A 344 1.92 2.46 -10.47
N ALA A 345 3.22 2.65 -10.25
CA ALA A 345 3.75 2.94 -8.93
C ALA A 345 3.11 4.24 -8.40
N GLY A 346 2.72 4.28 -7.12
CA GLY A 346 2.17 5.48 -6.49
C GLY A 346 0.65 5.50 -6.30
N ASN A 347 -0.09 4.55 -6.88
CA ASN A 347 -1.52 4.43 -6.60
C ASN A 347 -1.75 3.89 -5.18
N TRP A 348 -2.61 4.57 -4.42
CA TRP A 348 -3.18 4.08 -3.16
C TRP A 348 -4.13 2.89 -3.33
N ASN A 349 -4.18 2.31 -4.53
CA ASN A 349 -5.03 1.16 -4.79
C ASN A 349 -4.44 -0.08 -4.11
N ALA A 350 -5.35 -0.90 -3.60
CA ALA A 350 -5.05 -2.17 -3.01
C ALA A 350 -4.45 -3.14 -4.05
N TRP A 351 -3.30 -3.75 -3.74
CA TRP A 351 -2.68 -4.71 -4.67
C TRP A 351 -3.56 -5.94 -4.92
N TRP A 352 -4.42 -6.31 -3.98
CA TRP A 352 -5.32 -7.46 -4.13
C TRP A 352 -6.52 -7.17 -5.04
N GLU A 353 -6.92 -5.90 -5.21
CA GLU A 353 -7.93 -5.51 -6.21
C GLU A 353 -7.39 -5.65 -7.64
N GLU A 354 -6.07 -5.46 -7.82
CA GLU A 354 -5.40 -5.75 -9.09
C GLU A 354 -5.31 -7.25 -9.33
N ALA A 355 -5.00 -8.04 -8.29
CA ALA A 355 -5.01 -9.50 -8.35
C ALA A 355 -6.40 -10.05 -8.72
N GLU A 356 -7.45 -9.55 -8.06
CA GLU A 356 -8.84 -9.92 -8.33
C GLU A 356 -9.22 -9.63 -9.79
N ARG A 357 -8.94 -8.42 -10.29
CA ARG A 357 -9.19 -8.06 -11.69
C ARG A 357 -8.42 -8.95 -12.68
N ALA A 358 -7.18 -9.32 -12.35
CA ALA A 358 -6.40 -10.23 -13.17
C ALA A 358 -7.03 -11.63 -13.25
N VAL A 359 -7.47 -12.16 -12.10
CA VAL A 359 -8.16 -13.47 -12.03
C VAL A 359 -9.50 -13.43 -12.76
N GLU A 360 -10.30 -12.37 -12.57
CA GLU A 360 -11.57 -12.19 -13.29
C GLU A 360 -11.37 -12.13 -14.81
N PHE A 361 -10.35 -11.41 -15.27
CA PHE A 361 -10.02 -11.31 -16.68
C PHE A 361 -9.75 -12.69 -17.28
N VAL A 362 -8.90 -13.50 -16.62
CA VAL A 362 -8.59 -14.86 -17.09
C VAL A 362 -9.82 -15.77 -17.06
N ASN A 363 -10.65 -15.68 -16.01
CA ASN A 363 -11.89 -16.43 -15.92
C ASN A 363 -12.89 -16.07 -17.04
N ARG A 364 -12.90 -14.82 -17.52
CA ARG A 364 -13.72 -14.43 -18.67
C ARG A 364 -13.18 -14.99 -19.99
N LEU A 365 -11.85 -15.13 -20.12
CA LEU A 365 -11.22 -15.73 -21.30
C LEU A 365 -11.54 -17.23 -21.41
N SER A 366 -11.46 -17.97 -20.30
CA SER A 366 -11.75 -19.41 -20.30
C SER A 366 -13.20 -19.71 -20.70
N VAL A 367 -14.18 -18.97 -20.14
CA VAL A 367 -15.60 -19.11 -20.50
C VAL A 367 -15.85 -18.90 -21.99
N ARG A 368 -15.25 -17.87 -22.60
CA ARG A 368 -15.37 -17.61 -24.04
C ARG A 368 -14.82 -18.76 -24.88
N SER A 369 -13.64 -19.27 -24.54
CA SER A 369 -13.04 -20.39 -25.25
C SER A 369 -13.88 -21.68 -25.18
N ASP A 370 -14.55 -21.93 -24.06
CA ASP A 370 -15.44 -23.08 -23.89
C ASP A 370 -16.77 -22.91 -24.65
N GLU A 371 -17.31 -21.69 -24.70
CA GLU A 371 -18.48 -21.37 -25.53
C GLU A 371 -18.16 -21.53 -27.03
N ASP A 372 -17.01 -21.04 -27.48
CA ASP A 372 -16.57 -21.17 -28.87
C ASP A 372 -16.31 -22.65 -29.24
N ARG A 373 -15.72 -23.43 -28.33
CA ARG A 373 -15.57 -24.89 -28.48
C ARG A 373 -16.92 -25.61 -28.52
N ARG A 374 -17.91 -25.19 -27.71
CA ARG A 374 -19.28 -25.74 -27.75
C ARG A 374 -19.99 -25.39 -29.06
N LYS A 375 -19.88 -24.16 -29.55
CA LYS A 375 -20.42 -23.76 -30.86
C LYS A 375 -19.81 -24.57 -32.01
N LEU A 376 -18.50 -24.78 -32.00
CA LEU A 376 -17.82 -25.63 -32.99
C LEU A 376 -18.31 -27.09 -32.94
N ARG A 377 -18.53 -27.65 -31.74
CA ARG A 377 -19.09 -29.02 -31.60
C ARG A 377 -20.52 -29.12 -32.13
N LEU A 378 -21.35 -28.13 -31.86
CA LEU A 378 -22.74 -28.07 -32.36
C LEU A 378 -22.79 -27.92 -33.89
N LEU A 379 -21.85 -27.18 -34.47
CA LEU A 379 -21.70 -27.06 -35.92
C LEU A 379 -21.19 -28.36 -36.56
N SER A 380 -20.30 -29.10 -35.89
CA SER A 380 -19.79 -30.39 -36.39
C SER A 380 -20.77 -31.57 -36.23
N SER A 381 -21.82 -31.43 -35.42
CA SER A 381 -22.86 -32.45 -35.24
C SER A 381 -24.11 -32.20 -36.10
N ALA A 382 -24.12 -31.13 -36.90
CA ALA A 382 -25.20 -30.76 -37.81
C ALA A 382 -24.88 -31.09 -39.29
N THR A 383 -23.72 -31.70 -39.54
CA THR A 383 -23.30 -32.30 -40.82
C THR A 383 -23.23 -33.80 -40.66
#